data_AF-A0A7C0U2E8-F1
#
_entry.id   AF-A0A7C0U2E8-F1
#
_cell.length_a   1.000
_cell.length_b   1.000
_cell.length_c   1.000
_cell.angle_alpha   90.00
_cell.angle_beta   90.00
_cell.angle_gamma   90.00
#
_symmetry.space_group_name_H-M   'P 1'
#
loop_
_entity.id
_entity.type
_entity.pdbx_description
1 polymer ?
#
loop_
_entity_poly.entity_id
_entity_poly.type
_entity_poly.pdbx_seq_one_letter_code
_entity_poly.pdbx_strand_id
1 'polypeptide(L)'
;MSLIKHISWSQFQCYLTCPKRYEFRYIKGIVIPPPGSIVLGKAFENVENINFRQKIYTQRDISLEQALDLYVDSWKEVKDEFGNEIDWEGKFYGGQAEDEKICHNDGIGLIKIYHTKVAPKIKPLAVQEEVNFEFEGIKILGYLDIEDISDIIDLKVSTKGTWTQEKVNHDQQLVFYSLVFKNKKYRYDIIERPKKDVKNRTYRFNSFYKQITQREKEILLEDIYDVVYNIEVGRFPRRKNPINCNYCGYKIYCW
;
A
#
# COMPACT_ATOMS: atom_id res chain seq x y z
N MET A 1 -14.23 -23.48 -14.22
CA MET A 1 -12.91 -22.80 -14.29
C MET A 1 -12.85 -21.85 -13.11
N SER A 2 -11.75 -21.85 -12.34
CA SER A 2 -11.59 -20.95 -11.20
C SER A 2 -11.68 -19.49 -11.65
N LEU A 3 -12.45 -18.66 -10.95
CA LEU A 3 -12.54 -17.22 -11.20
C LEU A 3 -11.29 -16.47 -10.73
N ILE A 4 -10.49 -17.06 -9.83
CA ILE A 4 -9.22 -16.49 -9.40
C ILE A 4 -8.06 -17.50 -9.44
N LYS A 5 -6.85 -17.00 -9.75
CA LYS A 5 -5.62 -17.79 -9.73
C LYS A 5 -4.91 -17.75 -8.37
N HIS A 6 -5.09 -16.66 -7.65
CA HIS A 6 -4.57 -16.41 -6.31
C HIS A 6 -5.42 -15.32 -5.64
N ILE A 7 -5.27 -15.18 -4.33
CA ILE A 7 -5.76 -14.05 -3.54
C ILE A 7 -4.57 -13.30 -2.93
N SER A 8 -4.51 -11.99 -3.15
CA SER A 8 -3.57 -11.09 -2.48
C SER A 8 -4.26 -10.27 -1.40
N TRP A 9 -3.48 -9.65 -0.50
CA TRP A 9 -4.02 -8.73 0.50
C TRP A 9 -4.88 -7.63 -0.15
N SER A 10 -4.42 -7.03 -1.24
CA SER A 10 -5.16 -5.97 -1.96
C SER A 10 -6.52 -6.45 -2.48
N GLN A 11 -6.56 -7.67 -3.02
CA GLN A 11 -7.78 -8.32 -3.50
C GLN A 11 -8.74 -8.64 -2.36
N PHE A 12 -8.23 -9.26 -1.30
CA PHE A 12 -8.98 -9.61 -0.09
C PHE A 12 -9.60 -8.36 0.55
N GLN A 13 -8.78 -7.33 0.81
CA GLN A 13 -9.24 -6.06 1.38
C GLN A 13 -10.27 -5.37 0.46
N CYS A 14 -10.10 -5.43 -0.86
CA CYS A 14 -11.07 -4.87 -1.81
C CYS A 14 -12.44 -5.55 -1.69
N TYR A 15 -12.45 -6.89 -1.60
CA TYR A 15 -13.67 -7.66 -1.44
C TYR A 15 -14.37 -7.35 -0.10
N LEU A 16 -13.62 -7.36 1.02
CA LEU A 16 -14.16 -7.01 2.34
C LEU A 16 -14.74 -5.58 2.37
N THR A 17 -14.08 -4.64 1.69
CA THR A 17 -14.57 -3.26 1.58
C THR A 17 -15.90 -3.22 0.83
N CYS A 18 -15.97 -3.83 -0.35
CA CYS A 18 -17.20 -3.97 -1.14
C CYS A 18 -17.01 -5.05 -2.24
N PRO A 19 -17.74 -6.18 -2.19
CA PRO A 19 -17.63 -7.23 -3.21
C PRO A 19 -17.94 -6.73 -4.63
N LYS A 20 -18.86 -5.77 -4.76
CA LYS A 20 -19.14 -5.18 -6.07
C LYS A 20 -17.97 -4.36 -6.64
N ARG A 21 -17.18 -3.71 -5.78
CA ARG A 21 -15.94 -3.04 -6.19
C ARG A 21 -14.92 -4.06 -6.69
N TYR A 22 -14.82 -5.20 -6.00
CA TYR A 22 -13.97 -6.32 -6.42
C TYR A 22 -14.35 -6.80 -7.83
N GLU A 23 -15.64 -7.02 -8.09
CA GLU A 23 -16.13 -7.43 -9.42
C GLU A 23 -15.71 -6.45 -10.51
N PHE A 24 -15.92 -5.15 -10.30
CA PHE A 24 -15.54 -4.14 -11.29
C PHE A 24 -14.03 -4.16 -11.58
N ARG A 25 -13.21 -4.21 -10.53
CA ARG A 25 -11.74 -4.16 -10.68
C ARG A 25 -11.17 -5.44 -11.27
N TYR A 26 -11.45 -6.59 -10.66
CA TYR A 26 -10.71 -7.82 -10.87
C TYR A 26 -11.43 -8.81 -11.80
N ILE A 27 -12.76 -8.74 -11.91
CA ILE A 27 -13.53 -9.61 -12.82
C ILE A 27 -13.78 -8.90 -14.15
N LYS A 28 -14.15 -7.61 -14.12
CA LYS A 28 -14.46 -6.83 -15.32
C LYS A 28 -13.28 -6.01 -15.86
N GLY A 29 -12.17 -5.94 -15.13
CA GLY A 29 -10.98 -5.20 -15.56
C GLY A 29 -11.18 -3.68 -15.67
N ILE A 30 -12.18 -3.12 -14.98
CA ILE A 30 -12.42 -1.67 -15.02
C ILE A 30 -11.34 -0.99 -14.17
N VAL A 31 -10.50 -0.18 -14.81
CA VAL A 31 -9.47 0.61 -14.15
C VAL A 31 -10.02 2.00 -13.89
N ILE A 32 -9.89 2.48 -12.65
CA ILE A 32 -10.19 3.86 -12.29
C ILE A 32 -8.87 4.63 -12.23
N PRO A 33 -8.80 5.81 -12.89
CA PRO A 33 -7.74 6.80 -12.70
C PRO A 33 -7.29 6.92 -11.23
N PRO A 34 -6.00 6.74 -10.90
CA PRO A 34 -5.53 6.94 -9.53
C PRO A 34 -5.47 8.43 -9.17
N PRO A 35 -5.57 8.80 -7.88
CA PRO A 35 -5.28 10.16 -7.44
C PRO A 35 -3.76 10.41 -7.42
N GLY A 36 -3.35 11.68 -7.47
CA GLY A 36 -1.93 12.08 -7.51
C GLY A 36 -1.09 11.59 -6.32
N SER A 37 -1.71 11.36 -5.17
CA SER A 37 -1.10 10.77 -3.98
C SER A 37 -0.62 9.34 -4.17
N ILE A 38 -1.22 8.57 -5.08
CA ILE A 38 -0.72 7.23 -5.46
C ILE A 38 0.53 7.35 -6.32
N VAL A 39 0.58 8.31 -7.24
CA VAL A 39 1.78 8.63 -8.04
C VAL A 39 2.96 8.97 -7.12
N LEU A 40 2.71 9.85 -6.15
CA LEU A 40 3.68 10.23 -5.13
C LEU A 40 4.18 9.02 -4.34
N GLY A 41 3.26 8.22 -3.79
CA GLY A 41 3.61 7.06 -2.96
C GLY A 41 4.48 6.08 -3.74
N LYS A 42 4.08 5.74 -4.97
CA LYS A 42 4.81 4.81 -5.83
C LYS A 42 6.19 5.33 -6.24
N ALA A 43 6.29 6.61 -6.62
CA ALA A 43 7.58 7.22 -6.98
C ALA A 43 8.54 7.26 -5.78
N PHE A 44 8.01 7.55 -4.58
CA PHE A 44 8.78 7.48 -3.34
C PHE A 44 9.25 6.05 -3.03
N GLU A 45 8.35 5.07 -3.09
CA GLU A 45 8.67 3.66 -2.83
C GLU A 45 9.71 3.12 -3.81
N ASN A 46 9.62 3.47 -5.10
CA ASN A 46 10.61 3.07 -6.11
C ASN A 46 12.04 3.47 -5.73
N VAL A 47 12.25 4.71 -5.25
CA VAL A 47 13.57 5.19 -4.84
C VAL A 47 14.11 4.40 -3.65
N GLU A 48 13.28 4.20 -2.61
CA GLU A 48 13.69 3.44 -1.43
C GLU A 48 13.92 1.97 -1.74
N ASN A 49 13.13 1.39 -2.67
CA ASN A 49 13.35 0.04 -3.16
C ASN A 49 14.70 -0.07 -3.88
N ILE A 50 15.07 0.89 -4.73
CA ILE A 50 16.39 0.94 -5.38
C ILE A 50 17.49 1.04 -4.31
N ASN A 51 17.34 1.94 -3.34
CA ASN A 51 18.29 2.10 -2.25
C ASN A 51 18.48 0.80 -1.46
N PHE A 52 17.40 0.16 -1.04
CA PHE A 52 17.50 -1.05 -0.24
C PHE A 52 17.98 -2.27 -1.02
N ARG A 53 17.56 -2.44 -2.28
CA ARG A 53 18.06 -3.52 -3.15
C ARG A 53 19.58 -3.48 -3.29
N GLN A 54 20.17 -2.30 -3.51
CA GLN A 54 21.63 -2.20 -3.55
C GLN A 54 22.25 -2.35 -2.15
N LYS A 55 21.60 -1.81 -1.11
CA LYS A 55 22.08 -1.87 0.28
C LYS A 55 22.20 -3.29 0.84
N ILE A 56 21.37 -4.22 0.39
CA ILE A 56 21.51 -5.66 0.73
C ILE A 56 22.95 -6.14 0.49
N TYR A 57 23.58 -5.69 -0.60
CA TYR A 57 24.93 -6.10 -0.99
C TYR A 57 26.02 -5.13 -0.52
N THR A 58 25.79 -3.82 -0.65
CA THR A 58 26.79 -2.79 -0.35
C THR A 58 26.88 -2.44 1.14
N GLN A 59 25.83 -2.78 1.91
CA GLN A 59 25.65 -2.42 3.31
C GLN A 59 25.70 -0.90 3.57
N ARG A 60 25.45 -0.09 2.52
CA ARG A 60 25.45 1.38 2.57
C ARG A 60 24.25 1.92 1.81
N ASP A 61 23.69 3.02 2.27
CA ASP A 61 22.70 3.77 1.50
C ASP A 61 23.38 4.54 0.36
N ILE A 62 22.65 4.79 -0.73
CA ILE A 62 23.05 5.80 -1.73
C ILE A 62 23.08 7.19 -1.09
N SER A 63 23.70 8.18 -1.74
CA SER A 63 23.68 9.54 -1.21
C SER A 63 22.27 10.15 -1.29
N LEU A 64 21.99 11.16 -0.45
CA LEU A 64 20.72 11.88 -0.53
C LEU A 64 20.53 12.57 -1.89
N GLU A 65 21.61 13.08 -2.48
CA GLU A 65 21.58 13.70 -3.82
C GLU A 65 21.14 12.67 -4.86
N GLN A 66 21.75 11.48 -4.86
CA GLN A 66 21.35 10.38 -5.75
C GLN A 66 19.90 9.96 -5.54
N ALA A 67 19.42 9.88 -4.29
CA ALA A 67 18.03 9.54 -4.01
C ALA A 67 17.05 10.61 -4.54
N LEU A 68 17.42 11.89 -4.45
CA LEU A 68 16.60 12.99 -4.98
C LEU A 68 16.56 12.99 -6.52
N ASP A 69 17.68 12.69 -7.17
CA ASP A 69 17.73 12.56 -8.63
C ASP A 69 16.88 11.38 -9.10
N LEU A 70 17.02 10.21 -8.45
CA LEU A 70 16.18 9.03 -8.71
C LEU A 70 14.69 9.32 -8.51
N TYR A 71 14.33 10.17 -7.54
CA TYR A 71 12.94 10.55 -7.33
C TYR A 71 12.37 11.36 -8.50
N VAL A 72 13.15 12.29 -9.06
CA VAL A 72 12.72 13.09 -10.22
C VAL A 72 12.45 12.19 -11.42
N ASP A 73 13.31 11.20 -11.64
CA ASP A 73 13.13 10.24 -12.74
C ASP A 73 11.97 9.29 -12.47
N SER A 74 11.90 8.70 -11.27
CA SER A 74 10.79 7.82 -10.90
C SER A 74 9.44 8.53 -10.93
N TRP A 75 9.37 9.82 -10.59
CA TRP A 75 8.13 10.59 -10.70
C TRP A 75 7.64 10.68 -12.14
N LYS A 76 8.54 10.94 -13.09
CA LYS A 76 8.21 10.97 -14.52
C LYS A 76 7.79 9.60 -15.01
N GLU A 77 8.55 8.56 -14.68
CA GLU A 77 8.25 7.18 -15.09
C GLU A 77 6.88 6.72 -14.59
N VAL A 78 6.57 6.95 -13.32
CA VAL A 78 5.27 6.57 -12.74
C VAL A 78 4.14 7.38 -13.37
N LYS A 79 4.36 8.68 -13.65
CA LYS A 79 3.38 9.48 -14.39
C LYS A 79 3.16 8.94 -15.79
N ASP A 80 4.21 8.57 -16.50
CA ASP A 80 4.12 8.04 -17.86
C ASP A 80 3.43 6.66 -17.87
N GLU A 81 3.67 5.83 -16.84
CA GLU A 81 2.98 4.54 -16.64
C GLU A 81 1.46 4.73 -16.48
N PHE A 82 1.02 5.71 -15.69
CA PHE A 82 -0.40 6.05 -15.56
C PHE A 82 -0.93 6.90 -16.72
N GLY A 83 -0.03 7.50 -17.51
CA GLY A 83 -0.35 8.39 -18.62
C GLY A 83 -1.21 9.59 -18.23
N ASN A 84 -2.11 9.98 -19.13
CA ASN A 84 -3.08 11.06 -18.91
C ASN A 84 -4.25 10.66 -17.98
N GLU A 85 -4.22 9.47 -17.39
CA GLU A 85 -5.30 8.91 -16.59
C GLU A 85 -5.14 9.18 -15.09
N ILE A 86 -4.44 10.24 -14.69
CA ILE A 86 -4.32 10.62 -13.27
C ILE A 86 -5.46 11.58 -12.91
N ASP A 87 -6.18 11.29 -11.83
CA ASP A 87 -7.32 12.10 -11.36
C ASP A 87 -6.88 13.28 -10.50
N TRP A 88 -6.27 14.29 -11.12
CA TRP A 88 -5.90 15.54 -10.44
C TRP A 88 -7.12 16.36 -10.00
N GLU A 89 -8.22 16.28 -10.74
CA GLU A 89 -9.45 17.04 -10.49
C GLU A 89 -10.35 16.40 -9.43
N GLY A 90 -10.06 15.15 -9.00
CA GLY A 90 -10.82 14.44 -7.99
C GLY A 90 -12.19 13.94 -8.47
N LYS A 91 -12.36 13.71 -9.78
CA LYS A 91 -13.61 13.24 -10.41
C LYS A 91 -14.11 11.92 -9.84
N PHE A 92 -13.19 11.04 -9.45
CA PHE A 92 -13.50 9.68 -8.99
C PHE A 92 -13.49 9.55 -7.47
N TYR A 93 -12.82 10.46 -6.76
CA TYR A 93 -12.59 10.36 -5.31
C TYR A 93 -13.31 11.46 -4.53
N GLY A 94 -14.60 11.63 -4.79
CA GLY A 94 -15.45 12.53 -4.00
C GLY A 94 -15.10 14.02 -4.12
N GLY A 95 -14.56 14.44 -5.27
CA GLY A 95 -14.19 15.83 -5.53
C GLY A 95 -12.89 16.27 -4.85
N GLN A 96 -12.07 15.33 -4.38
CA GLN A 96 -10.82 15.63 -3.68
C GLN A 96 -9.67 15.93 -4.66
N ALA A 97 -9.73 17.10 -5.31
CA ALA A 97 -8.66 17.54 -6.21
C ALA A 97 -7.29 17.57 -5.51
N GLU A 98 -6.24 17.18 -6.22
CA GLU A 98 -4.85 17.20 -5.78
C GLU A 98 -4.01 18.03 -6.74
N ASP A 99 -3.08 18.81 -6.18
CA ASP A 99 -2.15 19.61 -6.98
C ASP A 99 -0.89 18.80 -7.27
N GLU A 100 -0.54 18.69 -8.55
CA GLU A 100 0.62 17.92 -9.03
C GLU A 100 1.92 18.42 -8.40
N LYS A 101 2.13 19.74 -8.40
CA LYS A 101 3.37 20.35 -7.90
C LYS A 101 3.50 20.15 -6.40
N ILE A 102 2.40 20.24 -5.65
CA ILE A 102 2.38 19.94 -4.21
C ILE A 102 2.73 18.47 -3.97
N CYS A 103 2.13 17.54 -4.73
CA CYS A 103 2.43 16.11 -4.58
C CYS A 103 3.90 15.80 -4.91
N HIS A 104 4.42 16.34 -6.00
CA HIS A 104 5.83 16.19 -6.35
C HIS A 104 6.76 16.71 -5.25
N ASN A 105 6.52 17.93 -4.76
CA ASN A 105 7.34 18.55 -3.71
C ASN A 105 7.21 17.83 -2.36
N ASP A 106 6.05 17.25 -2.08
CA ASP A 106 5.85 16.41 -0.90
C ASP A 106 6.76 15.20 -0.96
N GLY A 107 6.82 14.49 -2.08
CA GLY A 107 7.70 13.33 -2.22
C GLY A 107 9.18 13.67 -2.03
N ILE A 108 9.66 14.84 -2.52
CA ILE A 108 11.01 15.35 -2.20
C ILE A 108 11.21 15.47 -0.67
N GLY A 109 10.20 15.98 0.03
CA GLY A 109 10.22 16.08 1.50
C GLY A 109 10.25 14.73 2.19
N LEU A 110 9.51 13.74 1.67
CA LEU A 110 9.47 12.37 2.17
C LEU A 110 10.80 11.65 1.97
N ILE A 111 11.41 11.75 0.79
CA ILE A 111 12.76 11.23 0.53
C ILE A 111 13.76 11.81 1.52
N LYS A 112 13.75 13.15 1.70
CA LYS A 112 14.67 13.80 2.64
C LYS A 112 14.54 13.26 4.06
N ILE A 113 13.33 13.08 4.58
CA ILE A 113 13.16 12.57 5.96
C ILE A 113 13.48 11.08 6.08
N TYR A 114 13.01 10.26 5.15
CA TYR A 114 13.14 8.82 5.25
C TYR A 114 14.58 8.39 4.97
N HIS A 115 15.17 8.85 3.88
CA HIS A 115 16.53 8.50 3.46
C HIS A 115 17.60 8.94 4.47
N THR A 116 17.38 10.05 5.18
CA THR A 116 18.35 10.56 6.17
C THR A 116 18.14 10.02 7.59
N LYS A 117 16.90 9.73 7.99
CA LYS A 117 16.58 9.40 9.40
C LYS A 117 16.15 7.96 9.63
N VAL A 118 15.65 7.28 8.60
CA VAL A 118 15.01 5.97 8.70
C VAL A 118 15.83 4.93 7.96
N ALA A 119 16.03 5.09 6.65
CA ALA A 119 16.75 4.13 5.82
C ALA A 119 18.10 3.69 6.41
N PRO A 120 18.94 4.58 7.01
CA PRO A 120 20.23 4.17 7.59
C PRO A 120 20.13 3.16 8.73
N LYS A 121 18.97 3.05 9.39
CA LYS A 121 18.74 2.12 10.51
C LYS A 121 18.26 0.75 10.06
N ILE A 122 17.77 0.64 8.82
CA ILE A 122 17.24 -0.59 8.25
C ILE A 122 18.40 -1.38 7.64
N LYS A 123 18.45 -2.69 7.94
CA LYS A 123 19.44 -3.64 7.42
C LYS A 123 18.70 -4.68 6.57
N PRO A 124 18.33 -4.33 5.33
CA PRO A 124 17.44 -5.16 4.54
C PRO A 124 18.09 -6.52 4.25
N LEU A 125 17.30 -7.58 4.40
CA LEU A 125 17.57 -8.92 3.93
C LEU A 125 16.92 -9.15 2.55
N ALA A 126 15.71 -8.62 2.36
CA ALA A 126 14.98 -8.66 1.11
C ALA A 126 14.06 -7.44 0.96
N VAL A 127 13.74 -7.07 -0.29
CA VAL A 127 12.89 -5.93 -0.63
C VAL A 127 12.00 -6.27 -1.83
N GLN A 128 10.70 -5.95 -1.71
CA GLN A 128 9.69 -6.23 -2.73
C GLN A 128 9.75 -7.69 -3.18
N GLU A 129 9.91 -8.61 -2.22
CA GLU A 129 9.99 -10.03 -2.49
C GLU A 129 8.57 -10.59 -2.65
N GLU A 130 8.36 -11.28 -3.77
CA GLU A 130 7.15 -12.03 -4.01
C GLU A 130 7.17 -13.31 -3.18
N VAL A 131 6.08 -13.56 -2.45
CA VAL A 131 5.93 -14.82 -1.76
C VAL A 131 4.57 -15.44 -2.06
N ASN A 132 4.62 -16.74 -2.31
CA ASN A 132 3.48 -17.59 -2.61
C ASN A 132 3.34 -18.64 -1.50
N PHE A 133 2.15 -18.75 -0.94
CA PHE A 133 1.78 -19.78 0.03
C PHE A 133 0.46 -20.42 -0.39
N GLU A 134 0.27 -21.70 -0.09
CA GLU A 134 -0.97 -22.42 -0.39
C GLU A 134 -1.65 -22.88 0.89
N PHE A 135 -2.94 -22.57 1.02
CA PHE A 135 -3.79 -22.95 2.14
C PHE A 135 -5.09 -23.58 1.61
N GLU A 136 -5.33 -24.85 1.90
CA GLU A 136 -6.54 -25.57 1.45
C GLU A 136 -6.81 -25.44 -0.06
N GLY A 137 -5.75 -25.48 -0.88
CA GLY A 137 -5.85 -25.30 -2.35
C GLY A 137 -5.98 -23.85 -2.81
N ILE A 138 -6.06 -22.89 -1.89
CA ILE A 138 -6.08 -21.46 -2.17
C ILE A 138 -4.64 -20.94 -2.24
N LYS A 139 -4.26 -20.38 -3.39
CA LYS A 139 -2.98 -19.69 -3.55
C LYS A 139 -3.07 -18.28 -2.98
N ILE A 140 -2.25 -17.99 -1.99
CA ILE A 140 -2.11 -16.70 -1.33
C ILE A 140 -0.82 -16.05 -1.83
N LEU A 141 -0.95 -14.84 -2.39
CA LEU A 141 0.15 -14.05 -2.95
C LEU A 141 0.40 -12.82 -2.07
N GLY A 142 1.65 -12.61 -1.67
CA GLY A 142 2.09 -11.43 -0.93
C GLY A 142 3.29 -10.78 -1.59
N TYR A 143 3.38 -9.45 -1.46
CA TYR A 143 4.57 -8.68 -1.75
C TYR A 143 4.94 -7.95 -0.46
N LEU A 144 6.10 -8.24 0.08
CA LEU A 144 6.61 -7.55 1.25
C LEU A 144 7.43 -6.34 0.82
N ASP A 145 7.19 -5.18 1.41
CA ASP A 145 8.01 -4.02 1.12
C ASP A 145 9.46 -4.25 1.55
N ILE A 146 9.71 -4.52 2.83
CA ILE A 146 11.06 -4.74 3.36
C ILE A 146 11.05 -5.87 4.40
N GLU A 147 11.92 -6.86 4.21
CA GLU A 147 12.39 -7.75 5.27
C GLU A 147 13.67 -7.18 5.86
N ASP A 148 13.62 -6.75 7.11
CA ASP A 148 14.78 -6.41 7.92
C ASP A 148 15.18 -7.62 8.79
N ILE A 149 16.33 -7.54 9.44
CA ILE A 149 16.85 -8.64 10.28
C ILE A 149 15.81 -9.12 11.31
N SER A 150 15.17 -8.19 12.03
CA SER A 150 14.17 -8.50 13.06
C SER A 150 12.72 -8.28 12.63
N ASP A 151 12.50 -7.49 11.59
CA ASP A 151 11.21 -6.88 11.31
C ASP A 151 10.74 -7.15 9.88
N ILE A 152 9.43 -7.34 9.75
CA ILE A 152 8.67 -7.25 8.50
C ILE A 152 8.07 -5.85 8.52
N ILE A 153 8.52 -5.02 7.58
CA ILE A 153 8.17 -3.60 7.52
C ILE A 153 7.30 -3.39 6.28
N ASP A 154 6.13 -2.81 6.50
CA ASP A 154 5.28 -2.28 5.44
C ASP A 154 5.35 -0.74 5.48
N LEU A 155 5.72 -0.14 4.35
CA LEU A 155 6.02 1.27 4.23
C LEU A 155 4.78 1.98 3.69
N LYS A 156 4.25 2.97 4.43
CA LYS A 156 3.10 3.75 3.99
C LYS A 156 3.40 5.23 3.95
N VAL A 157 3.04 5.84 2.82
CA VAL A 157 2.87 7.30 2.74
C VAL A 157 1.45 7.66 3.13
N SER A 158 1.29 8.60 4.06
CA SER A 158 -0.04 9.02 4.52
C SER A 158 -0.11 10.50 4.88
N THR A 159 -1.32 11.00 5.09
CA THR A 159 -1.54 12.36 5.60
C THR A 159 -1.43 12.36 7.13
N LYS A 160 -0.81 13.40 7.69
CA LYS A 160 -0.64 13.57 9.14
C LYS A 160 -1.92 13.34 9.97
N GLY A 161 -1.83 12.45 10.96
CA GLY A 161 -2.91 12.13 11.90
C GLY A 161 -3.86 11.02 11.43
N THR A 162 -3.54 10.34 10.33
CA THR A 162 -4.38 9.26 9.75
C THR A 162 -4.12 7.89 10.39
N TRP A 163 -3.00 7.74 11.09
CA TRP A 163 -2.56 6.48 11.69
C TRP A 163 -2.40 6.63 13.21
N THR A 164 -2.92 5.64 13.93
CA THR A 164 -2.82 5.47 15.38
C THR A 164 -2.51 4.01 15.69
N GLN A 165 -1.99 3.72 16.88
CA GLN A 165 -1.77 2.34 17.31
C GLN A 165 -3.07 1.54 17.31
N GLU A 166 -4.19 2.15 17.69
CA GLU A 166 -5.51 1.51 17.63
C GLU A 166 -5.89 1.10 16.21
N LYS A 167 -5.69 1.98 15.23
CA LYS A 167 -5.94 1.64 13.82
C LYS A 167 -5.07 0.46 13.37
N VAL A 168 -3.78 0.47 13.72
CA VAL A 168 -2.85 -0.62 13.37
C VAL A 168 -3.25 -1.92 14.03
N ASN A 169 -3.74 -1.89 15.27
CA ASN A 169 -4.21 -3.09 15.96
C ASN A 169 -5.42 -3.74 15.25
N HIS A 170 -6.25 -2.96 14.57
CA HIS A 170 -7.39 -3.46 13.81
C HIS A 170 -7.06 -3.79 12.34
N ASP A 171 -5.90 -3.39 11.84
CA ASP A 171 -5.48 -3.68 10.47
C ASP A 171 -4.99 -5.14 10.35
N GLN A 172 -5.49 -5.86 9.34
CA GLN A 172 -5.14 -7.27 9.12
C GLN A 172 -4.01 -7.48 8.10
N GLN A 173 -3.47 -6.44 7.45
CA GLN A 173 -2.42 -6.62 6.43
C GLN A 173 -1.15 -7.23 7.05
N LEU A 174 -0.74 -6.77 8.22
CA LEU A 174 0.42 -7.36 8.91
C LEU A 174 0.11 -8.78 9.40
N VAL A 175 -1.16 -9.09 9.72
CA VAL A 175 -1.60 -10.48 10.00
C VAL A 175 -1.44 -11.34 8.75
N PHE A 176 -1.84 -10.82 7.58
CA PHE A 176 -1.67 -11.49 6.30
C PHE A 176 -0.20 -11.80 6.02
N TYR A 177 0.70 -10.83 6.19
CA TYR A 177 2.13 -11.08 6.03
C TYR A 177 2.69 -12.06 7.07
N SER A 178 2.12 -12.12 8.27
CA SER A 178 2.52 -13.09 9.29
C SER A 178 2.16 -14.54 9.00
N LEU A 179 1.25 -14.79 8.04
CA LEU A 179 0.97 -16.14 7.54
C LEU A 179 2.16 -16.69 6.74
N VAL A 180 2.88 -15.78 6.09
CA VAL A 180 3.98 -16.07 5.18
C VAL A 180 5.32 -16.04 5.92
N PHE A 181 5.63 -14.91 6.57
CA PHE A 181 6.90 -14.70 7.26
C PHE A 181 6.73 -15.01 8.74
N LYS A 182 7.37 -16.07 9.23
CA LYS A 182 7.30 -16.48 10.64
C LYS A 182 8.46 -15.92 11.46
N ASN A 183 8.30 -15.84 12.78
CA ASN A 183 9.35 -15.47 13.73
C ASN A 183 9.96 -14.06 13.54
N LYS A 184 9.16 -13.12 13.03
CA LYS A 184 9.53 -11.71 12.90
C LYS A 184 8.61 -10.83 13.73
N LYS A 185 9.03 -9.60 13.98
CA LYS A 185 8.14 -8.53 14.42
C LYS A 185 7.51 -7.88 13.19
N TYR A 186 6.30 -7.35 13.32
CA TYR A 186 5.58 -6.76 12.20
C TYR A 186 5.26 -5.31 12.53
N ARG A 187 5.64 -4.40 11.64
CA ARG A 187 5.40 -2.97 11.85
C ARG A 187 5.04 -2.26 10.57
N TYR A 188 4.28 -1.19 10.74
CA TYR A 188 4.15 -0.16 9.73
C TYR A 188 5.15 0.94 10.00
N ASP A 189 5.85 1.35 8.95
CA ASP A 189 6.65 2.55 8.90
C ASP A 189 5.84 3.61 8.12
N ILE A 190 5.28 4.58 8.84
CA ILE A 190 4.39 5.60 8.29
C ILE A 190 5.17 6.90 8.11
N ILE A 191 5.26 7.37 6.87
CA ILE A 191 5.77 8.70 6.58
C ILE A 191 4.60 9.63 6.31
N GLU A 192 4.46 10.63 7.16
CA GLU A 192 3.34 11.55 7.15
C GLU A 192 3.69 12.82 6.36
N ARG A 193 2.96 13.07 5.28
CA ARG A 193 2.92 14.37 4.61
C ARG A 193 1.98 15.33 5.34
N PRO A 194 2.24 16.64 5.30
CA PRO A 194 1.36 17.64 5.90
C PRO A 194 -0.02 17.67 5.21
N LYS A 195 -1.03 18.16 5.94
CA LYS A 195 -2.35 18.42 5.36
C LYS A 195 -2.25 19.49 4.27
N LYS A 196 -3.17 19.47 3.30
CA LYS A 196 -3.14 20.32 2.09
C LYS A 196 -2.95 21.81 2.42
N ASP A 197 -3.56 22.33 3.48
CA ASP A 197 -3.63 23.77 3.79
C ASP A 197 -2.59 24.29 4.79
N VAL A 198 -1.49 23.56 5.01
CA VAL A 198 -0.47 23.96 5.99
C VAL A 198 0.66 24.75 5.31
N LYS A 199 0.84 26.02 5.69
CA LYS A 199 1.94 26.89 5.18
C LYS A 199 3.33 26.33 5.51
N ASN A 200 3.53 25.86 6.75
CA ASN A 200 4.78 25.22 7.16
C ASN A 200 4.68 23.71 7.01
N ARG A 201 5.06 23.23 5.82
CA ARG A 201 5.05 21.80 5.48
C ARG A 201 6.06 21.06 6.35
N THR A 202 5.57 20.23 7.26
CA THR A 202 6.39 19.38 8.13
C THR A 202 6.09 17.92 7.85
N TYR A 203 7.14 17.16 7.57
CA TYR A 203 7.07 15.71 7.34
C TYR A 203 7.40 15.00 8.64
N ARG A 204 6.73 13.88 8.91
CA ARG A 204 6.98 13.08 10.12
C ARG A 204 7.15 11.62 9.76
N PHE A 205 7.79 10.90 10.65
CA PHE A 205 7.94 9.47 10.57
C PHE A 205 7.47 8.87 11.89
N ASN A 206 6.65 7.82 11.82
CA ASN A 206 6.23 7.05 12.97
C ASN A 206 6.26 5.56 12.62
N SER A 207 6.70 4.73 13.55
CA SER A 207 6.61 3.28 13.43
C SER A 207 5.58 2.74 14.41
N PHE A 208 4.74 1.83 13.95
CA PHE A 208 3.71 1.18 14.77
C PHE A 208 3.85 -0.32 14.66
N TYR A 209 4.06 -0.99 15.79
CA TYR A 209 4.17 -2.44 15.85
C TYR A 209 2.81 -3.07 16.06
N LYS A 210 2.51 -4.17 15.35
CA LYS A 210 1.35 -5.00 15.63
C LYS A 210 1.81 -6.28 16.34
N GLN A 211 1.23 -6.54 17.51
CA GLN A 211 1.29 -7.87 18.11
C GLN A 211 0.26 -8.75 17.43
N ILE A 212 0.69 -9.89 16.92
CA ILE A 212 -0.15 -10.79 16.13
C ILE A 212 -0.28 -12.09 16.89
N THR A 213 -1.51 -12.44 17.23
CA THR A 213 -1.85 -13.68 17.92
C THR A 213 -2.11 -14.81 16.93
N GLN A 214 -2.00 -16.05 17.42
CA GLN A 214 -2.36 -17.22 16.63
C GLN A 214 -3.84 -17.20 16.23
N ARG A 215 -4.73 -16.73 17.13
CA ARG A 215 -6.16 -16.62 16.83
C ARG A 215 -6.47 -15.65 15.70
N GLU A 216 -5.77 -14.51 15.61
CA GLU A 216 -5.94 -13.59 14.48
C GLU A 216 -5.56 -14.22 13.14
N LYS A 217 -4.51 -15.06 13.12
CA LYS A 217 -4.12 -15.79 11.91
C LYS A 217 -5.18 -16.80 11.49
N GLU A 218 -5.74 -17.53 12.45
CA GLU A 218 -6.83 -18.49 12.20
C GLU A 218 -8.07 -17.80 11.65
N ILE A 219 -8.53 -16.72 12.29
CA ILE A 219 -9.68 -15.94 11.81
C ILE A 219 -9.41 -15.41 10.40
N LEU A 220 -8.21 -14.90 10.12
CA LEU A 220 -7.88 -14.40 8.79
C LEU A 220 -7.93 -15.51 7.73
N LEU A 221 -7.47 -16.72 8.04
CA LEU A 221 -7.54 -17.86 7.12
C LEU A 221 -8.99 -18.30 6.88
N GLU A 222 -9.83 -18.33 7.92
CA GLU A 222 -11.29 -18.56 7.81
C GLU A 222 -11.93 -17.50 6.88
N ASP A 223 -11.64 -16.21 7.11
CA ASP A 223 -12.15 -15.10 6.30
C ASP A 223 -11.68 -15.20 4.83
N ILE A 224 -10.41 -15.54 4.59
CA ILE A 224 -9.86 -15.73 3.25
C ILE A 224 -10.60 -16.85 2.53
N TYR A 225 -10.83 -17.98 3.20
CA TYR A 225 -11.56 -19.10 2.63
C TYR A 225 -12.97 -18.67 2.18
N ASP A 226 -13.72 -18.01 3.07
CA ASP A 226 -15.06 -17.52 2.77
C ASP A 226 -15.09 -16.51 1.62
N VAL A 227 -14.14 -15.58 1.59
CA VAL A 227 -14.01 -14.60 0.51
C VAL A 227 -13.73 -15.30 -0.83
N VAL A 228 -12.79 -16.23 -0.86
CA VAL A 228 -12.44 -16.99 -2.07
C VAL A 228 -13.62 -17.82 -2.55
N TYR A 229 -14.29 -18.54 -1.65
CA TYR A 229 -15.50 -19.29 -1.99
C TYR A 229 -16.56 -18.38 -2.63
N ASN A 230 -16.85 -17.23 -2.02
CA ASN A 230 -17.84 -16.31 -2.56
C ASN A 230 -17.44 -15.74 -3.93
N ILE A 231 -16.15 -15.44 -4.13
CA ILE A 231 -15.64 -15.00 -5.44
C ILE A 231 -15.88 -16.10 -6.48
N GLU A 232 -15.53 -17.35 -6.17
CA GLU A 232 -15.64 -18.50 -7.07
C GLU A 232 -17.10 -18.82 -7.46
N VAL A 233 -18.06 -18.62 -6.56
CA VAL A 233 -19.49 -18.74 -6.89
C VAL A 233 -20.11 -17.47 -7.48
N GLY A 234 -19.29 -16.45 -7.80
CA GLY A 234 -19.72 -15.22 -8.46
C GLY A 234 -20.56 -14.28 -7.59
N ARG A 235 -20.41 -14.32 -6.26
CA ARG A 235 -21.16 -13.48 -5.33
C ARG A 235 -20.47 -12.14 -5.12
N PHE A 236 -21.04 -11.10 -5.71
CA PHE A 236 -20.53 -9.72 -5.59
C PHE A 236 -21.60 -8.72 -5.16
N PRO A 237 -22.20 -8.88 -3.95
CA PRO A 237 -23.23 -7.96 -3.48
C PRO A 237 -22.71 -6.53 -3.33
N ARG A 238 -23.60 -5.56 -3.56
CA ARG A 238 -23.33 -4.14 -3.28
C ARG A 238 -23.34 -3.93 -1.76
N ARG A 239 -22.29 -3.29 -1.23
CA ARG A 239 -22.25 -2.83 0.17
C ARG A 239 -22.52 -1.34 0.24
N LYS A 240 -23.72 -0.94 0.68
CA LYS A 240 -24.08 0.47 0.85
C LYS A 240 -23.46 0.99 2.15
N ASN A 241 -22.34 1.69 2.04
CA ASN A 241 -21.69 2.38 3.15
C ASN A 241 -21.46 3.84 2.72
N PRO A 242 -22.16 4.84 3.29
CA PRO A 242 -22.07 6.23 2.83
C PRO A 242 -20.64 6.78 2.77
N ILE A 243 -19.80 6.44 3.76
CA ILE A 243 -18.40 6.90 3.82
C ILE A 243 -17.62 6.30 2.65
N ASN A 244 -17.63 4.98 2.49
CA ASN A 244 -16.89 4.31 1.41
C ASN A 244 -17.46 4.67 0.03
N CYS A 245 -18.77 4.77 -0.11
CA CYS A 245 -19.44 5.09 -1.37
C CYS A 245 -19.15 6.52 -1.84
N ASN A 246 -18.96 7.48 -0.92
CA ASN A 246 -18.64 8.86 -1.28
C ASN A 246 -17.25 9.03 -1.92
N TYR A 247 -16.30 8.17 -1.55
CA TYR A 247 -14.93 8.17 -2.07
C TYR A 247 -14.65 6.98 -3.00
N CYS A 248 -15.68 6.25 -3.43
CA CYS A 248 -15.53 5.10 -4.29
C CYS A 248 -15.37 5.52 -5.75
N GLY A 249 -14.19 5.25 -6.33
CA GLY A 249 -13.91 5.49 -7.76
C GLY A 249 -14.88 4.81 -8.73
N TYR A 250 -15.57 3.76 -8.30
CA TYR A 250 -16.55 3.04 -9.12
C TYR A 250 -17.98 3.57 -8.99
N LYS A 251 -18.21 4.68 -8.29
CA LYS A 251 -19.55 5.23 -8.04
C LYS A 251 -20.35 5.41 -9.33
N ILE A 252 -19.71 5.87 -10.40
CA ILE A 252 -20.34 6.07 -11.73
C ILE A 252 -20.77 4.77 -12.43
N TYR A 253 -20.28 3.61 -11.97
CA TYR A 253 -20.69 2.28 -12.45
C TYR A 253 -21.66 1.60 -11.47
N CYS A 254 -21.95 2.25 -10.34
CA CYS A 254 -22.59 1.67 -9.17
C CYS A 254 -24.03 2.18 -8.96
N TRP A 255 -24.79 2.29 -10.05
CA TRP A 255 -26.24 2.57 -10.01
C TRP A 255 -27.04 1.32 -9.60
#